data_AF-A0A6G1FUU6-F1
#
_entry.id   AF-A0A6G1FUU6-F1
#
_cell.length_a   1.000
_cell.length_b   1.000
_cell.length_c   1.000
_cell.angle_alpha   90.00
_cell.angle_beta   90.00
_cell.angle_gamma   90.00
#
_symmetry.space_group_name_H-M   'P 1'
#
loop_
_entity.id
_entity.type
_entity.pdbx_description
1 polymer ?
#
loop_
_entity_poly.entity_id
_entity_poly.type
_entity_poly.pdbx_seq_one_letter_code
_entity_poly.pdbx_strand_id
1 'polypeptide(L)'
;TDRADNATPSPPSRSPQTLTSDFVDRPDILAWICDKCARLGARAALVGLGGVGKSQIAIRYCHEIRDTSPQTSVFWLHASTKARFEEAYRDIADRLEFPGRENPKADILRLVRNWLCEETNGQWTMILDNVDNLETFFPSRDDKKDEPSRSPPASLAAYLPQSRNGSTLITSRNKDAAARLSGG
;
A
#
# COMPACT_ATOMS: atom_id res chain seq x y z
N THR A 1 9.60 4.83 42.76
CA THR A 1 9.52 3.49 42.14
C THR A 1 8.11 3.01 42.41
N ASP A 2 7.25 2.77 41.42
CA ASP A 2 7.46 1.99 40.22
C ASP A 2 6.44 2.35 39.11
N ARG A 3 6.88 2.10 37.88
CA ARG A 3 6.23 2.08 36.54
C ARG A 3 4.82 2.65 36.36
N ALA A 4 4.76 3.75 35.61
CA ALA A 4 3.65 4.05 34.71
C ALA A 4 3.73 3.13 33.49
N ASP A 5 2.66 2.37 33.25
CA ASP A 5 2.44 1.59 32.04
C ASP A 5 2.31 2.53 30.83
N ASN A 6 3.39 2.68 30.08
CA ASN A 6 3.38 3.40 28.81
C ASN A 6 2.82 2.47 27.72
N ALA A 7 1.49 2.34 27.68
CA ALA A 7 0.80 1.71 26.55
C ALA A 7 0.87 2.66 25.35
N THR A 8 1.60 2.27 24.31
CA THR A 8 1.66 2.99 23.03
C THR A 8 0.24 3.12 22.46
N PRO A 9 -0.23 4.32 22.07
CA PRO A 9 -1.56 4.49 21.51
C PRO A 9 -1.66 3.78 20.16
N SER A 10 -2.56 2.81 20.05
CA SER A 10 -2.93 2.19 18.76
C SER A 10 -3.60 3.25 17.87
N PRO A 11 -3.07 3.54 16.67
CA PRO A 11 -3.62 4.60 15.85
C PRO A 11 -4.97 4.20 15.24
N PRO A 12 -5.97 5.10 15.21
CA PRO A 12 -7.30 4.78 14.70
C PRO A 12 -7.20 4.27 13.26
N SER A 13 -7.73 3.07 13.05
CA SER A 13 -7.87 2.46 11.73
C SER A 13 -8.87 3.27 10.92
N ARG A 14 -8.46 3.89 9.80
CA ARG A 14 -9.42 4.17 8.72
C ARG A 14 -10.00 2.80 8.35
N SER A 15 -11.21 2.53 8.80
CA SER A 15 -11.86 1.23 8.71
C SER A 15 -11.71 0.70 7.28
N PRO A 16 -11.45 -0.60 7.08
CA PRO A 16 -11.63 -1.19 5.77
C PRO A 16 -13.03 -0.78 5.31
N GLN A 17 -13.14 -0.30 4.08
CA GLN A 17 -14.44 -0.01 3.48
C GLN A 17 -15.35 -1.21 3.77
N THR A 18 -16.56 -0.95 4.26
CA THR A 18 -17.48 -2.02 4.66
C THR A 18 -17.72 -2.95 3.48
N LEU A 19 -17.69 -4.27 3.72
CA LEU A 19 -18.14 -5.25 2.74
C LEU A 19 -19.58 -4.92 2.36
N THR A 20 -19.83 -4.76 1.07
CA THR A 20 -21.18 -4.53 0.58
C THR A 20 -22.01 -5.81 0.71
N SER A 21 -23.32 -5.66 0.90
CA SER A 21 -24.24 -6.79 1.13
C SER A 21 -24.34 -7.77 -0.05
N ASP A 22 -23.87 -7.38 -1.24
CA ASP A 22 -23.86 -8.18 -2.47
C ASP A 22 -22.51 -8.88 -2.73
N PHE A 23 -21.55 -8.79 -1.80
CA PHE A 23 -20.28 -9.49 -1.92
C PHE A 23 -20.49 -11.00 -1.93
N VAL A 24 -20.10 -11.65 -3.02
CA VAL A 24 -20.04 -13.11 -3.10
C VAL A 24 -18.66 -13.56 -2.66
N ASP A 25 -18.62 -14.38 -1.61
CA ASP A 25 -17.37 -14.88 -1.07
C ASP A 25 -16.57 -15.69 -2.12
N ARG A 26 -15.24 -15.59 -2.03
CA ARG A 26 -14.27 -16.23 -2.91
C ARG A 26 -13.13 -16.81 -2.04
N PRO A 27 -13.42 -17.85 -1.25
CA PRO A 27 -12.50 -18.35 -0.23
C PRO A 27 -11.22 -18.93 -0.82
N ASP A 28 -11.29 -19.47 -2.05
CA ASP A 28 -10.15 -19.97 -2.82
C ASP A 28 -9.16 -18.85 -3.18
N ILE A 29 -9.68 -17.71 -3.65
CA ILE A 29 -8.86 -16.54 -3.98
C ILE A 29 -8.27 -15.95 -2.70
N LEU A 30 -9.06 -15.84 -1.63
CA LEU A 30 -8.58 -15.32 -0.35
C LEU A 30 -7.45 -16.20 0.21
N ALA A 31 -7.63 -17.53 0.21
CA ALA A 31 -6.60 -18.47 0.66
C ALA A 31 -5.31 -18.35 -0.17
N TRP A 32 -5.44 -18.17 -1.50
CA TRP A 32 -4.29 -17.92 -2.37
C TRP A 32 -3.55 -16.62 -2.01
N ILE A 33 -4.28 -15.54 -1.72
CA ILE A 33 -3.67 -14.28 -1.27
C ILE A 33 -2.92 -14.50 0.04
N CYS A 34 -3.53 -15.16 1.02
CA CYS A 34 -2.90 -15.44 2.30
C CYS A 34 -1.59 -16.25 2.14
N ASP A 35 -1.58 -17.32 1.32
CA ASP A 35 -0.36 -18.09 1.04
C ASP A 35 0.72 -17.24 0.35
N LYS A 36 0.33 -16.41 -0.62
CA LYS A 36 1.27 -15.57 -1.36
C LYS A 36 1.87 -14.49 -0.48
N CYS A 37 1.04 -13.77 0.27
CA CYS A 37 1.45 -12.64 1.10
C CYS A 37 2.07 -13.07 2.44
N ALA A 38 1.97 -14.34 2.85
CA ALA A 38 2.72 -14.89 3.98
C ALA A 38 4.24 -14.97 3.73
N ARG A 39 4.69 -14.89 2.47
CA ARG A 39 6.12 -14.89 2.13
C ARG A 39 6.75 -13.52 2.40
N LEU A 40 7.99 -13.53 2.90
CA LEU A 40 8.75 -12.32 3.22
C LEU A 40 8.93 -11.43 1.97
N GLY A 41 8.49 -10.17 2.04
CA GLY A 41 8.61 -9.22 0.93
C GLY A 41 7.72 -9.54 -0.28
N ALA A 42 6.69 -10.37 -0.09
CA ALA A 42 5.83 -10.80 -1.19
C ALA A 42 5.03 -9.65 -1.79
N ARG A 43 4.86 -9.73 -3.11
CA ARG A 43 3.90 -8.91 -3.85
C ARG A 43 2.98 -9.83 -4.63
N ALA A 44 1.67 -9.62 -4.47
CA ALA A 44 0.64 -10.35 -5.19
C ALA A 44 -0.26 -9.36 -5.93
N ALA A 45 -0.88 -9.79 -7.03
CA ALA A 45 -1.79 -8.95 -7.78
C ALA A 45 -3.07 -9.72 -8.15
N LEU A 46 -4.21 -9.07 -7.90
CA LEU A 46 -5.51 -9.44 -8.44
C LEU A 46 -5.76 -8.64 -9.71
N VAL A 47 -5.84 -9.35 -10.83
CA VAL A 47 -6.10 -8.76 -12.15
C VAL A 47 -7.40 -9.28 -12.69
N GLY A 48 -8.26 -8.39 -13.17
CA GLY A 48 -9.54 -8.78 -13.77
C GLY A 48 -10.39 -7.59 -14.16
N LEU A 49 -11.50 -7.85 -14.85
CA LEU A 49 -12.41 -6.81 -15.34
C LEU A 49 -12.96 -5.91 -14.23
N GLY A 50 -13.50 -4.75 -14.60
CA GLY A 50 -14.21 -3.89 -13.65
C GLY A 50 -15.42 -4.59 -13.05
N GLY A 51 -15.74 -4.32 -11.79
CA GLY A 51 -16.92 -4.87 -11.12
C GLY A 51 -16.82 -6.32 -10.63
N VAL A 52 -15.72 -7.04 -10.89
CA VAL A 52 -15.57 -8.46 -10.46
C VAL A 52 -15.26 -8.65 -8.96
N GLY A 53 -15.26 -7.58 -8.16
CA GLY A 53 -15.08 -7.67 -6.70
C GLY A 53 -13.64 -7.72 -6.17
N LYS A 54 -12.61 -7.39 -6.96
CA LYS A 54 -11.19 -7.42 -6.52
C LYS A 54 -10.94 -6.61 -5.23
N SER A 55 -11.46 -5.39 -5.17
CA SER A 55 -11.32 -4.53 -3.99
C SER A 55 -12.06 -5.10 -2.79
N GLN A 56 -13.21 -5.77 -2.99
CA GLN A 56 -13.93 -6.46 -1.91
C GLN A 56 -13.14 -7.66 -1.37
N ILE A 57 -12.46 -8.42 -2.23
CA ILE A 57 -11.56 -9.50 -1.80
C ILE A 57 -10.36 -8.93 -1.02
N ALA A 58 -9.79 -7.82 -1.48
CA ALA A 58 -8.71 -7.14 -0.74
C ALA A 58 -9.18 -6.62 0.63
N ILE A 59 -10.44 -6.17 0.75
CA ILE A 59 -11.05 -5.80 2.04
C ILE A 59 -11.18 -7.03 2.95
N ARG A 60 -11.66 -8.18 2.44
CA ARG A 60 -11.70 -9.43 3.21
C ARG A 60 -10.32 -9.83 3.72
N TYR A 61 -9.30 -9.71 2.88
CA TYR A 61 -7.92 -9.98 3.28
C TYR A 61 -7.43 -9.05 4.40
N CYS A 62 -7.77 -7.76 4.36
CA CYS A 62 -7.48 -6.84 5.46
C CYS A 62 -8.15 -7.25 6.78
N HIS A 63 -9.38 -7.78 6.73
CA HIS A 63 -10.06 -8.30 7.91
C HIS A 63 -9.36 -9.55 8.45
N GLU A 64 -9.02 -10.50 7.57
CA GLU A 64 -8.29 -11.72 7.94
C GLU A 64 -6.97 -11.41 8.66
N ILE A 65 -6.20 -10.42 8.17
CA ILE A 65 -4.96 -9.99 8.83
C ILE A 65 -5.23 -9.44 10.23
N ARG A 66 -6.28 -8.64 10.40
CA ARG A 66 -6.62 -8.06 11.71
C ARG A 66 -7.02 -9.13 12.71
N ASP A 67 -7.71 -10.15 12.25
CA ASP A 67 -8.20 -11.24 13.09
C ASP A 67 -7.07 -12.22 13.44
N THR A 68 -6.19 -12.54 12.49
CA THR A 68 -5.12 -13.54 12.67
C THR A 68 -3.81 -12.96 13.20
N SER A 69 -3.51 -11.70 12.87
CA SER A 69 -2.23 -11.02 13.16
C SER A 69 -2.47 -9.55 13.54
N PRO A 70 -3.14 -9.27 14.68
CA PRO A 70 -3.59 -7.93 15.06
C PRO A 70 -2.46 -6.90 15.24
N GLN A 71 -1.21 -7.36 15.40
CA GLN A 71 -0.02 -6.49 15.48
C GLN A 71 0.49 -6.03 14.10
N THR A 72 0.02 -6.64 13.01
CA THR A 72 0.39 -6.26 11.65
C THR A 72 -0.32 -4.98 11.24
N SER A 73 0.46 -3.96 10.86
CA SER A 73 -0.10 -2.71 10.36
C SER A 73 -0.67 -2.88 8.95
N VAL A 74 -1.92 -2.47 8.74
CA VAL A 74 -2.57 -2.51 7.42
C VAL A 74 -2.71 -1.10 6.86
N PHE A 75 -2.17 -0.89 5.66
CA PHE A 75 -2.22 0.37 4.92
C PHE A 75 -2.97 0.18 3.60
N TRP A 76 -4.04 0.95 3.39
CA TRP A 76 -4.81 0.94 2.15
C TRP A 76 -4.56 2.21 1.35
N LEU A 77 -4.06 2.07 0.13
CA LEU A 77 -3.70 3.18 -0.74
C LEU A 77 -4.52 3.12 -2.03
N HIS A 78 -5.19 4.23 -2.34
CA HIS A 78 -5.88 4.38 -3.61
C HIS A 78 -4.89 4.83 -4.69
N ALA A 79 -4.50 3.92 -5.58
CA ALA A 79 -3.37 4.06 -6.49
C ALA A 79 -3.75 4.35 -7.96
N SER A 80 -4.94 4.93 -8.20
CA SER A 80 -5.42 5.26 -9.55
C SER A 80 -4.71 6.44 -10.22
N THR A 81 -4.13 7.34 -9.42
CA THR A 81 -3.41 8.53 -9.90
C THR A 81 -2.26 8.83 -8.95
N LYS A 82 -1.27 9.58 -9.46
CA LYS A 82 -0.12 10.04 -8.66
C LYS A 82 -0.55 10.85 -7.44
N ALA A 83 -1.49 11.77 -7.60
CA ALA A 83 -1.98 12.62 -6.51
C ALA A 83 -2.60 11.78 -5.36
N ARG A 84 -3.43 10.77 -5.68
CA ARG A 84 -4.04 9.90 -4.66
C ARG A 84 -3.02 9.00 -3.97
N PHE A 85 -2.02 8.53 -4.69
CA PHE A 85 -0.92 7.77 -4.10
C PHE A 85 -0.10 8.64 -3.12
N GLU A 86 0.26 9.86 -3.51
CA GLU A 86 0.97 10.80 -2.65
C GLU A 86 0.15 11.21 -1.42
N GLU A 87 -1.14 11.46 -1.59
CA GLU A 87 -2.08 11.71 -0.50
C GLU A 87 -2.10 10.55 0.48
N ALA A 88 -2.22 9.30 0.00
CA ALA A 88 -2.22 8.13 0.87
C ALA A 88 -0.89 7.95 1.62
N TYR A 89 0.25 8.30 1.03
CA TYR A 89 1.54 8.32 1.74
C TYR A 89 1.62 9.43 2.80
N ARG A 90 1.03 10.61 2.54
CA ARG A 90 0.90 11.67 3.56
C ARG A 90 0.03 11.20 4.73
N ASP A 91 -1.11 10.56 4.44
CA ASP A 91 -1.97 9.97 5.48
C ASP A 91 -1.21 8.97 6.37
N ILE A 92 -0.32 8.15 5.78
CA ILE A 92 0.53 7.22 6.54
C ILE A 92 1.53 7.98 7.42
N ALA A 93 2.21 8.99 6.87
CA ALA A 93 3.18 9.79 7.61
C ALA A 93 2.53 10.55 8.77
N ASP A 94 1.30 11.04 8.59
CA ASP A 94 0.51 11.68 9.64
C ASP A 94 0.09 10.67 10.71
N ARG A 95 -0.39 9.49 10.31
CA ARG A 95 -0.82 8.43 11.23
C ARG A 95 0.31 7.87 12.08
N LEU A 96 1.52 7.81 11.53
CA LEU A 96 2.72 7.37 12.22
C LEU A 96 3.50 8.53 12.87
N GLU A 97 2.93 9.74 12.84
CA GLU A 97 3.46 10.95 13.44
C GLU A 97 4.94 11.23 13.09
N PHE A 98 5.31 11.02 11.82
CA PHE A 98 6.70 11.17 11.41
C PHE A 98 7.28 12.56 11.69
N PRO A 99 8.50 12.64 12.26
CA PRO A 99 9.22 13.89 12.39
C PRO A 99 9.45 14.55 11.02
N GLY A 100 9.15 15.84 10.92
CA GLY A 100 9.35 16.59 9.68
C GLY A 100 8.22 16.45 8.65
N ARG A 101 7.12 15.74 8.96
CA ARG A 101 5.94 15.66 8.07
C ARG A 101 5.29 17.02 7.78
N GLU A 102 5.41 17.96 8.72
CA GLU A 102 4.91 19.33 8.60
C GLU A 102 5.78 20.21 7.70
N ASN A 103 6.99 19.76 7.34
CA ASN A 103 7.88 20.51 6.47
C ASN A 103 7.42 20.37 5.00
N PRO A 104 7.02 21.46 4.31
CA PRO A 104 6.55 21.40 2.93
C PRO A 104 7.62 20.91 1.93
N LYS A 105 8.90 20.90 2.33
CA LYS A 105 10.03 20.42 1.53
C LYS A 105 10.42 18.98 1.83
N ALA A 106 9.79 18.31 2.79
CA ALA A 106 10.10 16.93 3.11
C ALA A 106 9.66 15.99 1.98
N ASP A 107 10.53 15.03 1.64
CA ASP A 107 10.18 13.94 0.74
C ASP A 107 9.42 12.87 1.53
N ILE A 108 8.11 13.10 1.72
CA ILE A 108 7.21 12.21 2.45
C ILE A 108 7.21 10.80 1.87
N LEU A 109 7.28 10.67 0.54
CA LEU A 109 7.31 9.38 -0.13
C LEU A 109 8.52 8.55 0.32
N ARG A 110 9.69 9.18 0.35
CA ARG A 110 10.92 8.54 0.81
C ARG A 110 10.90 8.23 2.30
N LEU A 111 10.34 9.11 3.14
CA LEU A 111 10.22 8.86 4.58
C LEU A 111 9.40 7.61 4.88
N VAL A 112 8.20 7.52 4.31
CA VAL A 112 7.31 6.35 4.47
C VAL A 112 7.94 5.09 3.91
N ARG A 113 8.53 5.15 2.71
CA ARG A 113 9.24 4.02 2.14
C ARG A 113 10.33 3.51 3.08
N ASN A 114 11.17 4.41 3.60
CA ASN A 114 12.28 4.03 4.47
C ASN A 114 11.78 3.41 5.78
N TRP A 115 10.73 3.98 6.38
CA TRP A 115 10.12 3.43 7.58
C TRP A 115 9.57 2.02 7.35
N LEU A 116 8.87 1.80 6.22
CA LEU A 116 8.34 0.48 5.85
C LEU A 116 9.46 -0.52 5.49
N CYS A 117 10.63 -0.04 5.03
CA CYS A 117 11.78 -0.90 4.76
C CYS A 117 12.55 -1.31 6.02
N GLU A 118 12.44 -0.54 7.10
CA GLU A 118 13.14 -0.81 8.35
C GLU A 118 12.44 -1.92 9.15
N GLU A 119 13.15 -3.04 9.36
CA GLU A 119 12.56 -4.25 9.93
C GLU A 119 12.14 -4.06 11.39
N THR A 120 12.77 -3.13 12.12
CA THR A 120 12.43 -2.83 13.52
C THR A 120 11.05 -2.21 13.70
N ASN A 121 10.41 -1.74 12.62
CA ASN A 121 9.09 -1.11 12.65
C ASN A 121 7.92 -2.11 12.60
N GLY A 122 8.23 -3.41 12.68
CA GLY A 122 7.23 -4.47 12.75
C GLY A 122 6.70 -4.90 11.39
N GLN A 123 5.69 -5.77 11.42
CA GLN A 123 5.08 -6.33 10.23
C GLN A 123 4.03 -5.39 9.65
N TRP A 124 3.95 -5.33 8.32
CA TRP A 124 2.96 -4.52 7.64
C TRP A 124 2.44 -5.20 6.36
N THR A 125 1.21 -4.85 6.01
CA THR A 125 0.61 -5.16 4.71
C THR A 125 0.12 -3.89 4.05
N MET A 126 0.46 -3.72 2.78
CA MET A 126 0.00 -2.63 1.95
C MET A 126 -0.96 -3.12 0.87
N ILE A 127 -2.10 -2.46 0.73
CA ILE A 127 -3.01 -2.66 -0.40
C ILE A 127 -2.86 -1.49 -1.36
N LEU A 128 -2.47 -1.77 -2.61
CA LEU A 128 -2.48 -0.83 -3.71
C LEU A 128 -3.72 -1.08 -4.55
N ASP A 129 -4.79 -0.32 -4.26
CA ASP A 129 -6.06 -0.49 -4.93
C ASP A 129 -6.14 0.34 -6.21
N ASN A 130 -6.70 -0.23 -7.28
CA ASN A 130 -7.00 0.45 -8.54
C ASN A 130 -5.76 0.90 -9.35
N VAL A 131 -4.73 0.07 -9.42
CA VAL A 131 -3.49 0.31 -10.19
C VAL A 131 -3.71 0.08 -11.68
N ASP A 132 -4.57 0.86 -12.31
CA ASP A 132 -4.99 0.64 -13.70
C ASP A 132 -4.10 1.37 -14.73
N ASN A 133 -3.47 2.46 -14.32
CA ASN A 133 -2.68 3.31 -15.22
C ASN A 133 -1.18 3.07 -15.00
N LEU A 134 -0.52 2.46 -15.99
CA LEU A 134 0.91 2.17 -15.96
C LEU A 134 1.75 3.44 -15.80
N GLU A 135 1.39 4.52 -16.48
CA GLU A 135 2.12 5.80 -16.47
C GLU A 135 2.12 6.47 -15.09
N THR A 136 1.17 6.12 -14.21
CA THR A 136 1.17 6.60 -12.83
C THR A 136 2.43 6.11 -12.08
N PHE A 137 2.83 4.86 -12.34
CA PHE A 137 3.99 4.26 -11.69
C PHE A 137 5.24 4.29 -12.54
N PHE A 138 5.11 4.28 -13.86
CA PHE A 138 6.21 4.22 -14.81
C PHE A 138 6.02 5.26 -15.92
N PRO A 139 6.19 6.56 -15.61
CA PRO A 139 6.01 7.62 -16.58
C PRO A 139 7.03 7.50 -17.72
N SER A 140 6.55 7.63 -18.95
CA SER A 140 7.37 7.69 -20.15
C SER A 140 8.24 8.95 -20.18
N ARG A 141 9.43 8.86 -20.80
CA ARG A 141 10.40 9.98 -20.84
C ARG A 141 9.95 11.16 -21.72
N ASP A 142 8.96 10.94 -22.59
CA ASP A 142 8.55 11.88 -23.63
C ASP A 142 7.54 12.95 -23.16
N ASP A 143 6.97 12.83 -21.96
CA ASP A 143 5.98 13.77 -21.39
C ASP A 143 6.57 15.09 -20.86
N LYS A 144 7.82 15.41 -21.21
CA LYS A 144 8.53 16.59 -20.70
C LYS A 144 8.86 17.57 -21.82
N LYS A 145 7.94 18.46 -22.16
CA LYS A 145 8.27 19.65 -22.96
C LYS A 145 8.44 20.94 -22.15
N ASP A 146 7.89 21.08 -20.95
CA ASP A 146 7.85 22.39 -20.30
C ASP A 146 8.08 22.31 -18.79
N GLU A 147 9.33 22.16 -18.31
CA GLU A 147 9.76 22.65 -16.98
C GLU A 147 11.28 22.48 -16.78
N PRO A 148 12.06 23.57 -16.57
CA PRO A 148 13.48 23.51 -16.27
C PRO A 148 13.73 23.42 -14.77
N SER A 149 13.45 22.27 -14.14
CA SER A 149 13.79 22.08 -12.72
C SER A 149 14.00 20.62 -12.28
N ARG A 150 15.20 20.39 -11.70
CA ARG A 150 15.70 19.27 -10.86
C ARG A 150 15.09 17.87 -11.04
N SER A 151 15.88 16.99 -11.65
CA SER A 151 15.73 15.52 -11.68
C SER A 151 14.44 15.02 -12.35
N PRO A 152 14.48 13.90 -13.12
CA PRO A 152 13.24 13.25 -13.52
C PRO A 152 12.40 12.92 -12.27
N PRO A 153 11.06 13.14 -12.27
CA PRO A 153 10.24 12.67 -11.16
C PRO A 153 10.49 11.17 -11.07
N ALA A 154 11.02 10.74 -9.92
CA ALA A 154 11.26 9.33 -9.69
C ALA A 154 9.93 8.59 -9.87
N SER A 155 9.96 7.53 -10.67
CA SER A 155 8.86 6.58 -10.83
C SER A 155 8.25 6.25 -9.46
N LEU A 156 6.92 6.28 -9.33
CA LEU A 156 6.28 5.96 -8.04
C LEU A 156 6.60 4.54 -7.57
N ALA A 157 6.91 3.64 -8.51
CA ALA A 157 7.37 2.28 -8.19
C ALA A 157 8.64 2.27 -7.34
N ALA A 158 9.51 3.29 -7.47
CA ALA A 158 10.72 3.42 -6.65
C ALA A 158 10.40 3.69 -5.17
N TYR A 159 9.22 4.23 -4.86
CA TYR A 159 8.75 4.49 -3.50
C TYR A 159 7.98 3.33 -2.89
N LEU A 160 7.73 2.27 -3.65
CA LEU A 160 7.15 1.05 -3.09
C LEU A 160 8.19 0.33 -2.22
N PRO A 161 7.85 0.03 -0.96
CA PRO A 161 8.78 -0.64 -0.05
C PRO A 161 9.12 -2.04 -0.53
N GLN A 162 10.35 -2.46 -0.22
CA GLN A 162 10.83 -3.83 -0.34
C GLN A 162 11.42 -4.19 1.02
N SER A 163 10.68 -4.98 1.79
CA SER A 163 11.03 -5.37 3.16
C SER A 163 10.67 -6.82 3.39
N ARG A 164 11.48 -7.55 4.16
CA ARG A 164 11.13 -8.91 4.57
C ARG A 164 9.91 -8.94 5.48
N ASN A 165 9.68 -7.89 6.25
CA ASN A 165 8.55 -7.76 7.19
C ASN A 165 7.27 -7.23 6.53
N GLY A 166 7.29 -7.05 5.21
CA GLY A 166 6.21 -6.44 4.46
C GLY A 166 5.61 -7.36 3.40
N SER A 167 4.32 -7.19 3.14
CA SER A 167 3.68 -7.71 1.92
C SER A 167 2.86 -6.64 1.21
N THR A 168 2.67 -6.79 -0.09
CA THR A 168 1.86 -5.88 -0.91
C THR A 168 0.85 -6.65 -1.75
N LEU A 169 -0.42 -6.29 -1.64
CA LEU A 169 -1.48 -6.76 -2.53
C LEU A 169 -1.89 -5.65 -3.49
N ILE A 170 -1.91 -5.94 -4.77
CA ILE A 170 -2.29 -5.00 -5.84
C ILE A 170 -3.65 -5.42 -6.40
N THR A 171 -4.55 -4.46 -6.64
CA THR A 171 -5.74 -4.68 -7.46
C THR A 171 -5.62 -3.87 -8.74
N SER A 172 -5.97 -4.47 -9.88
CA SER A 172 -5.88 -3.79 -11.17
C SER A 172 -6.80 -4.40 -12.23
N ARG A 173 -7.26 -3.60 -13.18
CA ARG A 173 -7.83 -4.03 -14.46
C ARG A 173 -6.77 -4.20 -15.56
N ASN A 174 -5.57 -3.66 -15.33
CA ASN A 174 -4.46 -3.65 -16.26
C ASN A 174 -3.42 -4.71 -15.87
N LYS A 175 -3.32 -5.76 -16.69
CA LYS A 175 -2.39 -6.86 -16.45
C LYS A 175 -0.93 -6.43 -16.47
N ASP A 176 -0.56 -5.51 -17.35
CA ASP A 176 0.83 -5.07 -17.49
C ASP A 176 1.26 -4.20 -16.31
N ALA A 177 0.39 -3.30 -15.87
CA ALA A 177 0.63 -2.48 -14.68
C ALA A 177 0.80 -3.35 -13.42
N ALA A 178 -0.10 -4.31 -13.23
CA ALA A 178 -0.01 -5.26 -12.13
C ALA A 178 1.26 -6.11 -12.17
N ALA A 179 1.58 -6.72 -13.32
CA ALA A 179 2.72 -7.62 -13.47
C ALA A 179 4.06 -6.92 -13.15
N ARG A 180 4.25 -5.68 -13.64
CA ARG A 180 5.47 -4.92 -13.34
C ARG A 180 5.63 -4.56 -11.88
N LEU A 181 4.53 -4.37 -11.15
CA LEU A 181 4.58 -4.00 -9.73
C LEU A 181 4.69 -5.23 -8.81
N SER A 182 4.14 -6.38 -9.21
CA SER A 182 4.24 -7.63 -8.46
C SER A 182 5.54 -8.40 -8.68
N GLY A 183 6.44 -7.92 -9.55
CA GLY A 183 7.73 -8.56 -9.83
C GLY A 183 7.62 -9.80 -10.72
N GLY A 184 6.73 -9.76 -11.70
CA GLY A 184 6.57 -10.82 -12.71
C GLY A 184 7.81 -11.03 -13.58
#